data_AF-A0A560BUX1-F1
#
_entry.id   AF-A0A560BUX1-F1
#
_cell.length_a   1.000
_cell.length_b   1.000
_cell.length_c   1.000
_cell.angle_alpha   90.00
_cell.angle_beta   90.00
_cell.angle_gamma   90.00
#
_symmetry.space_group_name_H-M   'P 1'
#
loop_
_entity.id
_entity.type
_entity.pdbx_description
1 polymer ?
#
loop_
_entity_poly.entity_id
_entity_poly.type
_entity_poly.pdbx_seq_one_letter_code
_entity_poly.pdbx_strand_id
1 'polypeptide(L)'
;MKFVHCPTIGTIEDHLFFNSPFISGVSLFRVRSEQISTFSATRAASHELDDADAAALLAGIADAATAELAAFRADLARRAEALKKLVADAQQLAELPADLTADRATVRAYIAEAEAIIAAPAPDVRAGENVARWGVRFEGNTAPTLAAVERFEGEIKKLAAVRDTAGKRRSELETALARMDSPEAAGRLASVRLQRDLTRRVPGLVTEFGDAQKAAAAALARMSTVAAALEGMLHGRA
;
A
#
# COMPACT_ATOMS: atom_id res chain seq x y z
N MET A 1 -14.76 2.74 -50.54
CA MET A 1 -13.85 2.01 -49.64
C MET A 1 -14.35 2.19 -48.22
N LYS A 2 -14.22 1.17 -47.38
CA LYS A 2 -14.77 1.11 -46.02
C LYS A 2 -13.74 0.48 -45.08
N PHE A 3 -13.91 0.64 -43.78
CA PHE A 3 -13.18 -0.16 -42.82
C PHE A 3 -13.87 -1.51 -42.68
N VAL A 4 -13.13 -2.53 -42.27
CA VAL A 4 -13.70 -3.84 -41.95
C VAL A 4 -13.53 -4.10 -40.47
N HIS A 5 -14.59 -4.61 -39.86
CA HIS A 5 -14.55 -5.15 -38.53
C HIS A 5 -14.87 -6.64 -38.57
N CYS A 6 -13.94 -7.44 -38.05
CA CYS A 6 -14.11 -8.85 -37.84
C CYS A 6 -13.54 -9.23 -36.47
N PRO A 7 -14.39 -9.56 -35.48
CA PRO A 7 -13.95 -9.79 -34.11
C PRO A 7 -13.09 -11.05 -33.94
N THR A 8 -13.06 -11.93 -34.95
CA THR A 8 -12.31 -13.19 -34.91
C THR A 8 -11.01 -13.16 -35.71
N ILE A 9 -10.55 -11.98 -36.14
CA ILE A 9 -9.25 -11.88 -36.83
C ILE A 9 -8.15 -12.32 -35.88
N GLY A 10 -7.49 -13.42 -36.25
CA GLY A 10 -6.50 -14.06 -35.41
C GLY A 10 -5.40 -14.79 -36.17
N THR A 11 -5.47 -14.88 -37.50
CA THR A 11 -4.43 -15.52 -38.31
C THR A 11 -3.72 -14.50 -39.21
N ILE A 12 -2.44 -14.77 -39.52
CA ILE A 12 -1.66 -13.97 -40.48
C ILE A 12 -2.35 -13.94 -41.85
N GLU A 13 -3.00 -15.03 -42.24
CA GLU A 13 -3.77 -15.14 -43.49
C GLU A 13 -4.92 -14.13 -43.56
N ASP A 14 -5.64 -13.91 -42.46
CA ASP A 14 -6.71 -12.92 -42.38
C ASP A 14 -6.15 -11.49 -42.62
N HIS A 15 -4.97 -11.18 -42.07
CA HIS A 15 -4.30 -9.88 -42.29
C HIS A 15 -3.78 -9.69 -43.72
N LEU A 16 -3.22 -10.74 -44.32
CA LEU A 16 -2.73 -10.74 -45.70
C LEU A 16 -3.85 -10.55 -46.71
N PHE A 17 -5.03 -11.13 -46.45
CA PHE A 17 -6.19 -10.97 -47.33
C PHE A 17 -6.57 -9.49 -47.54
N PHE A 18 -6.53 -8.71 -46.46
CA PHE A 18 -6.86 -7.29 -46.50
C PHE A 18 -5.68 -6.37 -46.82
N ASN A 19 -4.44 -6.86 -46.74
CA ASN A 19 -3.23 -6.02 -46.73
C ASN A 19 -3.34 -4.85 -45.73
N SER A 20 -4.01 -5.08 -44.59
CA SER A 20 -4.26 -4.06 -43.58
C SER A 20 -4.03 -4.65 -42.18
N PRO A 21 -3.32 -3.94 -41.28
CA PRO A 21 -3.24 -4.32 -39.89
C PRO A 21 -4.57 -4.07 -39.18
N PHE A 22 -4.82 -4.84 -38.11
CA PHE A 22 -6.03 -4.75 -37.32
C PHE A 22 -5.72 -4.48 -35.85
N ILE A 23 -6.61 -3.75 -35.18
CA ILE A 23 -6.63 -3.62 -33.73
C ILE A 23 -7.96 -4.16 -33.22
N SER A 24 -7.92 -5.23 -32.45
CA SER A 24 -9.11 -5.90 -31.89
C SER A 24 -10.20 -6.15 -32.93
N GLY A 25 -9.79 -6.57 -34.14
CA GLY A 25 -10.71 -6.85 -35.24
C GLY A 25 -11.09 -5.68 -36.13
N VAL A 26 -10.68 -4.44 -35.83
CA VAL A 26 -10.93 -3.24 -36.68
C VAL A 26 -9.72 -2.96 -37.58
N SER A 27 -9.92 -2.82 -38.90
CA SER A 27 -8.83 -2.49 -39.83
C SER A 27 -8.34 -1.05 -39.64
N LEU A 28 -7.04 -0.83 -39.78
CA LEU A 28 -6.47 0.53 -39.71
C LEU A 28 -6.56 1.28 -41.03
N PHE A 29 -6.64 0.55 -42.15
CA PHE A 29 -6.75 1.11 -43.49
C PHE A 29 -8.10 0.78 -44.10
N ARG A 30 -8.54 1.62 -45.01
CA ARG A 30 -9.75 1.34 -45.79
C ARG A 30 -9.46 0.22 -46.77
N VAL A 31 -10.41 -0.70 -46.90
CA VAL A 31 -10.36 -1.83 -47.84
C VAL A 31 -11.49 -1.69 -48.85
N ARG A 32 -11.38 -2.40 -49.98
CA ARG A 32 -12.42 -2.36 -51.02
C ARG A 32 -13.64 -3.15 -50.52
N SER A 33 -14.84 -2.62 -50.73
CA SER A 33 -16.09 -3.27 -50.31
C SER A 33 -16.25 -4.67 -50.90
N GLU A 34 -15.77 -4.89 -52.13
CA GLU A 34 -15.72 -6.20 -52.77
C GLU A 34 -14.85 -7.22 -51.99
N GLN A 35 -13.73 -6.77 -51.40
CA GLN A 35 -12.87 -7.60 -50.54
C GLN A 35 -13.60 -7.94 -49.24
N ILE A 36 -14.29 -6.97 -48.62
CA ILE A 36 -15.07 -7.22 -47.40
C ILE A 36 -16.20 -8.21 -47.69
N SER A 37 -16.93 -8.03 -48.78
CA SER A 37 -17.99 -8.96 -49.19
C SER A 37 -17.45 -10.38 -49.38
N THR A 38 -16.30 -10.52 -50.05
CA THR A 38 -15.64 -11.82 -50.25
C THR A 38 -15.25 -12.47 -48.92
N PHE A 39 -14.70 -11.69 -47.99
CA PHE A 39 -14.30 -12.18 -46.66
C PHE A 39 -15.50 -12.50 -45.76
N SER A 40 -16.58 -11.72 -45.84
CA SER A 40 -17.80 -11.94 -45.04
C SER A 40 -18.47 -13.28 -45.39
N ALA A 41 -18.32 -13.75 -46.63
CA ALA A 41 -18.82 -15.06 -47.06
C ALA A 41 -18.11 -16.23 -46.36
N THR A 42 -16.86 -16.05 -45.93
CA THR A 42 -16.09 -17.07 -45.18
C THR A 42 -16.09 -16.81 -43.67
N ARG A 43 -16.32 -15.57 -43.25
CA ARG A 43 -16.35 -15.12 -41.85
C ARG A 43 -17.60 -14.27 -41.59
N ALA A 44 -18.71 -14.92 -41.24
CA ALA A 44 -20.02 -14.28 -41.11
C ALA A 44 -20.11 -13.13 -40.08
N ALA A 45 -19.18 -13.04 -39.13
CA ALA A 45 -19.11 -11.92 -38.17
C ALA A 45 -18.50 -10.63 -38.76
N SER A 46 -17.95 -10.70 -39.97
CA SER A 46 -17.29 -9.58 -40.62
C SER A 46 -18.30 -8.61 -41.22
N HIS A 47 -18.14 -7.32 -40.96
CA HIS A 47 -18.99 -6.27 -41.52
C HIS A 47 -18.19 -5.02 -41.87
N GLU A 48 -18.78 -4.19 -42.73
CA GLU A 48 -18.23 -2.90 -43.09
C GLU A 48 -18.50 -1.87 -41.98
N LEU A 49 -17.54 -0.97 -41.79
CA LEU A 49 -17.68 0.22 -40.97
C LEU A 49 -17.39 1.45 -41.83
N ASP A 50 -18.14 2.52 -41.59
CA ASP A 50 -17.73 3.82 -42.09
C ASP A 50 -16.61 4.43 -41.21
N ASP A 51 -16.15 5.61 -41.61
CA ASP A 51 -15.06 6.29 -40.91
C ASP A 51 -15.42 6.66 -39.47
N ALA A 52 -16.68 7.03 -39.20
CA ALA A 52 -17.14 7.45 -37.90
C ALA A 52 -17.29 6.24 -36.96
N ASP A 53 -17.87 5.16 -37.45
CA ASP A 53 -18.05 3.92 -36.70
C ASP A 53 -16.72 3.27 -36.35
N ALA A 54 -15.77 3.24 -37.29
CA ALA A 54 -14.43 2.69 -37.04
C ALA A 54 -13.64 3.55 -36.03
N ALA A 55 -13.72 4.88 -36.13
CA ALA A 55 -13.12 5.78 -35.15
C ALA A 55 -13.76 5.59 -33.75
N ALA A 56 -15.08 5.47 -33.68
CA ALA A 56 -15.81 5.26 -32.44
C ALA A 56 -15.47 3.91 -31.78
N LEU A 57 -15.32 2.84 -32.56
CA LEU A 57 -14.91 1.53 -32.04
C LEU A 57 -13.47 1.54 -31.50
N LEU A 58 -12.52 2.12 -32.23
CA LEU A 58 -11.14 2.26 -31.75
C LEU A 58 -11.05 3.12 -30.48
N ALA A 59 -11.78 4.25 -30.44
CA ALA A 59 -11.88 5.07 -29.25
C ALA A 59 -12.53 4.30 -28.08
N GLY A 60 -13.59 3.52 -28.36
CA GLY A 60 -14.28 2.70 -27.37
C GLY A 60 -13.39 1.62 -26.75
N ILE A 61 -12.47 1.02 -27.52
CA ILE A 61 -11.47 0.09 -27.00
C ILE A 61 -10.54 0.77 -26.01
N ALA A 62 -10.02 1.96 -26.36
CA ALA A 62 -9.17 2.73 -25.45
C ALA A 62 -9.95 3.23 -24.21
N ASP A 63 -11.22 3.60 -24.35
CA ASP A 63 -12.07 4.03 -23.24
C ASP A 63 -12.42 2.89 -22.28
N ALA A 64 -12.68 1.68 -22.79
CA ALA A 64 -12.88 0.49 -21.96
C ALA A 64 -11.61 0.17 -21.14
N ALA A 65 -10.44 0.16 -21.80
CA ALA A 65 -9.15 -0.01 -21.13
C ALA A 65 -8.89 1.09 -20.08
N THR A 66 -9.27 2.34 -20.38
CA THR A 66 -9.17 3.47 -19.46
C THR A 66 -10.05 3.27 -18.23
N ALA A 67 -11.29 2.80 -18.41
CA ALA A 67 -12.22 2.55 -17.31
C ALA A 67 -11.71 1.45 -16.36
N GLU A 68 -11.18 0.35 -16.92
CA GLU A 68 -10.57 -0.73 -16.13
C GLU A 68 -9.35 -0.22 -15.35
N LEU A 69 -8.47 0.53 -16.01
CA LEU A 69 -7.30 1.10 -15.37
C LEU A 69 -7.66 2.11 -14.27
N ALA A 70 -8.69 2.93 -14.50
CA ALA A 70 -9.17 3.91 -13.53
C ALA A 70 -9.77 3.23 -12.29
N ALA A 71 -10.55 2.16 -12.47
CA ALA A 71 -11.11 1.38 -11.36
C ALA A 71 -10.00 0.71 -10.53
N PHE A 72 -9.04 0.06 -11.20
CA PHE A 72 -7.88 -0.52 -10.54
C PHE A 72 -7.05 0.51 -9.78
N ARG A 73 -6.76 1.66 -10.41
CA ARG A 73 -6.06 2.77 -9.78
C ARG A 73 -6.81 3.29 -8.56
N ALA A 74 -8.13 3.43 -8.63
CA ALA A 74 -8.93 3.93 -7.51
C ALA A 74 -8.85 3.01 -6.29
N ASP A 75 -8.86 1.68 -6.50
CA ASP A 75 -8.65 0.72 -5.42
C ASP A 75 -7.26 0.86 -4.79
N LEU A 76 -6.21 0.90 -5.62
CA LEU A 76 -4.84 1.09 -5.14
C LEU A 76 -4.65 2.42 -4.41
N ALA A 77 -5.26 3.51 -4.90
CA ALA A 77 -5.18 4.82 -4.27
C ALA A 77 -5.82 4.80 -2.87
N ARG A 78 -6.97 4.15 -2.71
CA ARG A 78 -7.63 3.97 -1.41
C ARG A 78 -6.74 3.19 -0.44
N ARG A 79 -6.10 2.12 -0.90
CA ARG A 79 -5.16 1.33 -0.09
C ARG A 79 -3.90 2.12 0.26
N ALA A 80 -3.34 2.87 -0.69
CA ALA A 80 -2.18 3.72 -0.47
C ALA A 80 -2.47 4.84 0.55
N GLU A 81 -3.69 5.41 0.54
CA GLU A 81 -4.09 6.41 1.55
C GLU A 81 -4.27 5.78 2.93
N ALA A 82 -4.73 4.52 3.01
CA ALA A 82 -4.79 3.79 4.27
C ALA A 82 -3.41 3.62 4.93
N LEU A 83 -2.33 3.48 4.14
CA LEU A 83 -0.96 3.42 4.65
C LEU A 83 -0.57 4.66 5.48
N LYS A 84 -1.18 5.82 5.24
CA LYS A 84 -0.90 7.03 6.03
C LYS A 84 -1.16 6.82 7.52
N LYS A 85 -2.23 6.09 7.86
CA LYS A 85 -2.53 5.74 9.25
C LYS A 85 -1.53 4.75 9.81
N LEU A 86 -1.10 3.77 9.00
CA LEU A 86 -0.09 2.78 9.39
C LEU A 86 1.28 3.43 9.61
N VAL A 87 1.65 4.43 8.82
CA VAL A 87 2.87 5.22 9.04
C VAL A 87 2.81 5.96 10.38
N ALA A 88 1.69 6.61 10.69
CA ALA A 88 1.53 7.31 11.97
C ALA A 88 1.60 6.33 13.16
N ASP A 89 0.96 5.16 13.04
CA ASP A 89 1.03 4.09 14.03
C ASP A 89 2.47 3.56 14.21
N ALA A 90 3.18 3.27 13.10
CA ALA A 90 4.57 2.83 13.15
C ALA A 90 5.51 3.87 13.79
N GLN A 91 5.28 5.16 13.55
CA GLN A 91 6.02 6.24 14.20
C GLN A 91 5.77 6.24 15.71
N GLN A 92 4.52 6.07 16.15
CA GLN A 92 4.18 5.98 17.57
C GLN A 92 4.83 4.76 18.24
N LEU A 93 4.80 3.59 17.58
CA LEU A 93 5.47 2.38 18.07
C LEU A 93 6.99 2.57 18.19
N ALA A 94 7.61 3.34 17.29
CA ALA A 94 9.04 3.65 17.36
C ALA A 94 9.41 4.62 18.50
N GLU A 95 8.49 5.50 18.88
CA GLU A 95 8.68 6.46 19.96
C GLU A 95 8.45 5.82 21.34
N LEU A 96 7.37 5.04 21.47
CA LEU A 96 6.92 4.44 22.72
C LEU A 96 6.79 2.90 22.59
N PRO A 97 7.91 2.18 22.41
CA PRO A 97 7.85 0.73 22.27
C PRO A 97 7.38 0.08 23.56
N ALA A 98 6.38 -0.80 23.47
CA ALA A 98 5.92 -1.62 24.58
C ALA A 98 6.59 -3.01 24.54
N ASP A 99 6.73 -3.55 23.33
CA ASP A 99 7.42 -4.79 23.04
C ASP A 99 8.10 -4.70 21.67
N LEU A 100 9.42 -4.45 21.68
CA LEU A 100 10.19 -4.31 20.44
C LEU A 100 10.05 -5.50 19.48
N THR A 101 9.84 -6.73 19.97
CA THR A 101 9.71 -7.89 19.08
C THR A 101 8.37 -7.88 18.36
N ALA A 102 7.27 -7.71 19.11
CA ALA A 102 5.93 -7.66 18.55
C ALA A 102 5.73 -6.41 17.67
N ASP A 103 6.16 -5.25 18.16
CA ASP A 103 6.02 -3.98 17.47
C ASP A 103 6.79 -3.99 16.13
N ARG A 104 8.00 -4.58 16.08
CA ARG A 104 8.76 -4.75 14.82
C ARG A 104 8.04 -5.66 13.83
N ALA A 105 7.44 -6.74 14.31
CA ALA A 105 6.69 -7.65 13.44
C ALA A 105 5.48 -6.93 12.81
N THR A 106 4.79 -6.10 13.59
CA THR A 106 3.70 -5.23 13.11
C THR A 106 4.18 -4.27 12.03
N VAL A 107 5.27 -3.51 12.27
CA VAL A 107 5.78 -2.55 11.27
C VAL A 107 6.27 -3.25 10.00
N ARG A 108 6.87 -4.45 10.10
CA ARG A 108 7.21 -5.27 8.92
C ARG A 108 5.99 -5.69 8.11
N ALA A 109 4.88 -6.01 8.77
CA ALA A 109 3.63 -6.32 8.07
C ALA A 109 3.10 -5.11 7.30
N TYR A 110 3.20 -3.90 7.87
CA TYR A 110 2.83 -2.66 7.17
C TYR A 110 3.72 -2.39 5.95
N ILE A 111 5.03 -2.66 6.04
CA ILE A 111 5.96 -2.58 4.90
C ILE A 111 5.52 -3.53 3.80
N ALA A 112 5.21 -4.79 4.14
CA ALA A 112 4.73 -5.79 3.17
C ALA A 112 3.43 -5.36 2.48
N GLU A 113 2.52 -4.68 3.19
CA GLU A 113 1.31 -4.12 2.58
C GLU A 113 1.62 -3.02 1.55
N ALA A 114 2.56 -2.13 1.86
CA ALA A 114 3.02 -1.11 0.91
C ALA A 114 3.69 -1.74 -0.32
N GLU A 115 4.51 -2.79 -0.13
CA GLU A 115 5.12 -3.56 -1.23
C GLU A 115 4.06 -4.24 -2.11
N ALA A 116 3.02 -4.81 -1.50
CA ALA A 116 1.92 -5.44 -2.24
C ALA A 116 1.18 -4.44 -3.13
N ILE A 117 1.06 -3.16 -2.72
CA ILE A 117 0.46 -2.10 -3.54
C ILE A 117 1.39 -1.73 -4.71
N ILE A 118 2.69 -1.60 -4.45
CA ILE A 118 3.69 -1.26 -5.48
C ILE A 118 3.77 -2.35 -6.55
N ALA A 119 3.80 -3.62 -6.11
CA ALA A 119 3.95 -4.79 -6.97
C ALA A 119 2.63 -5.27 -7.59
N ALA A 120 1.49 -4.66 -7.26
CA ALA A 120 0.19 -5.07 -7.78
C ALA A 120 0.19 -5.04 -9.32
N PRO A 121 -0.08 -6.18 -9.99
CA PRO A 121 -0.08 -6.23 -11.44
C PRO A 121 -1.24 -5.38 -11.99
N ALA A 122 -0.95 -4.57 -13.00
CA ALA A 122 -1.99 -3.80 -13.70
C ALA A 122 -2.94 -4.76 -14.46
N PRO A 123 -4.21 -4.37 -14.68
CA PRO A 123 -5.12 -5.14 -15.52
C PRO A 123 -4.56 -5.32 -16.94
N ASP A 124 -4.98 -6.39 -17.63
CA ASP A 124 -4.59 -6.64 -19.01
C ASP A 124 -5.29 -5.66 -19.96
N VAL A 125 -4.63 -4.54 -20.22
CA VAL A 125 -5.12 -3.45 -21.09
C VAL A 125 -4.47 -3.46 -22.47
N ARG A 126 -3.96 -4.61 -22.93
CA ARG A 126 -3.26 -4.76 -24.24
C ARG A 126 -4.03 -4.18 -25.42
N ALA A 127 -5.35 -4.29 -25.42
CA ALA A 127 -6.18 -3.71 -26.47
C ALA A 127 -6.06 -2.18 -26.51
N GLY A 128 -6.11 -1.51 -25.35
CA GLY A 128 -5.87 -0.07 -25.22
C GLY A 128 -4.43 0.33 -25.58
N GLU A 129 -3.45 -0.46 -25.17
CA GLU A 129 -2.04 -0.26 -25.54
C GLU A 129 -1.82 -0.36 -27.06
N ASN A 130 -2.48 -1.30 -27.72
CA ASN A 130 -2.44 -1.44 -29.17
C ASN A 130 -3.08 -0.24 -29.86
N VAL A 131 -4.21 0.28 -29.36
CA VAL A 131 -4.81 1.53 -29.86
C VAL A 131 -3.85 2.71 -29.66
N ALA A 132 -3.21 2.84 -28.50
CA ALA A 132 -2.23 3.90 -28.26
C ALA A 132 -1.03 3.82 -29.22
N ARG A 133 -0.51 2.60 -29.44
CA ARG A 133 0.67 2.38 -30.29
C ARG A 133 0.39 2.54 -31.78
N TRP A 134 -0.75 2.04 -32.24
CA TRP A 134 -1.02 1.88 -33.68
C TRP A 134 -2.17 2.72 -34.19
N GLY A 135 -3.01 3.28 -33.31
CA GLY A 135 -4.18 4.09 -33.67
C GLY A 135 -3.83 5.36 -34.47
N VAL A 136 -2.61 5.87 -34.33
CA VAL A 136 -2.08 6.98 -35.17
C VAL A 136 -1.98 6.62 -36.66
N ARG A 137 -1.97 5.33 -37.01
CA ARG A 137 -1.95 4.84 -38.39
C ARG A 137 -3.34 4.69 -38.99
N PHE A 138 -4.40 4.95 -38.24
CA PHE A 138 -5.77 4.87 -38.74
C PHE A 138 -6.02 5.92 -39.83
N GLU A 139 -6.49 5.50 -41.00
CA GLU A 139 -6.74 6.36 -42.18
C GLU A 139 -8.04 7.20 -42.09
N GLY A 140 -8.87 6.94 -41.09
CA GLY A 140 -10.11 7.66 -40.85
C GLY A 140 -9.90 8.90 -39.98
N ASN A 141 -10.98 9.43 -39.41
CA ASN A 141 -10.87 10.53 -38.45
C ASN A 141 -10.19 10.04 -37.16
N THR A 142 -8.97 10.49 -36.90
CA THR A 142 -8.18 10.07 -35.73
C THR A 142 -8.51 10.84 -34.46
N ALA A 143 -9.22 11.97 -34.54
CA ALA A 143 -9.45 12.84 -33.39
C ALA A 143 -10.12 12.13 -32.18
N PRO A 144 -11.17 11.30 -32.35
CA PRO A 144 -11.77 10.57 -31.24
C PRO A 144 -10.80 9.55 -30.62
N THR A 145 -10.05 8.84 -31.46
CA THR A 145 -9.07 7.84 -31.05
C THR A 145 -7.93 8.49 -30.26
N LEU A 146 -7.40 9.62 -30.73
CA LEU A 146 -6.34 10.37 -30.05
C LEU A 146 -6.80 10.88 -28.68
N ALA A 147 -8.00 11.45 -28.59
CA ALA A 147 -8.56 11.90 -27.32
C ALA A 147 -8.79 10.75 -26.31
N ALA A 148 -9.14 9.55 -26.79
CA ALA A 148 -9.22 8.36 -25.95
C ALA A 148 -7.84 7.87 -25.50
N VAL A 149 -6.84 7.90 -26.38
CA VAL A 149 -5.45 7.55 -26.06
C VAL A 149 -4.85 8.50 -25.02
N GLU A 150 -5.08 9.81 -25.16
CA GLU A 150 -4.62 10.80 -24.16
C GLU A 150 -5.19 10.53 -22.76
N ARG A 151 -6.48 10.14 -22.68
CA ARG A 151 -7.11 9.74 -21.42
C ARG A 151 -6.50 8.47 -20.85
N PHE A 152 -6.27 7.46 -21.68
CA PHE A 152 -5.62 6.20 -21.31
C PHE A 152 -4.20 6.43 -20.75
N GLU A 153 -3.36 7.18 -21.47
CA GLU A 153 -2.01 7.54 -21.02
C GLU A 153 -2.03 8.38 -19.73
N GLY A 154 -3.04 9.25 -19.59
CA GLY A 154 -3.30 10.00 -18.37
C GLY A 154 -3.53 9.09 -17.16
N GLU A 155 -4.32 8.02 -17.30
CA GLU A 155 -4.55 7.06 -16.22
C GLU A 155 -3.30 6.22 -15.90
N ILE A 156 -2.47 5.88 -16.90
CA ILE A 156 -1.16 5.23 -16.66
C ILE A 156 -0.27 6.11 -15.78
N LYS A 157 -0.17 7.41 -16.11
CA LYS A 157 0.63 8.37 -15.33
C LYS A 157 0.10 8.51 -13.90
N LYS A 158 -1.22 8.56 -13.72
CA LYS A 158 -1.84 8.62 -12.38
C LYS A 158 -1.61 7.34 -11.58
N LEU A 159 -1.63 6.16 -12.23
CA LEU A 159 -1.31 4.90 -11.58
C LEU A 159 0.15 4.87 -11.08
N ALA A 160 1.10 5.36 -11.89
CA ALA A 160 2.49 5.51 -11.47
C ALA A 160 2.61 6.41 -10.22
N ALA A 161 1.91 7.54 -10.18
CA ALA A 161 1.90 8.42 -9.01
C ALA A 161 1.34 7.76 -7.73
N VAL A 162 0.36 6.86 -7.86
CA VAL A 162 -0.15 6.06 -6.72
C VAL A 162 0.93 5.11 -6.21
N ARG A 163 1.64 4.43 -7.10
CA ARG A 163 2.77 3.55 -6.73
C ARG A 163 3.91 4.33 -6.08
N ASP A 164 4.23 5.52 -6.59
CA ASP A 164 5.24 6.40 -5.97
C ASP A 164 4.83 6.83 -4.56
N THR A 165 3.54 7.12 -4.37
CA THR A 165 3.00 7.46 -3.04
C THR A 165 3.16 6.29 -2.08
N ALA A 166 2.79 5.07 -2.49
CA ALA A 166 3.01 3.86 -1.69
C ALA A 166 4.52 3.62 -1.42
N GLY A 167 5.39 3.88 -2.39
CA GLY A 167 6.85 3.82 -2.23
C GLY A 167 7.39 4.79 -1.19
N LYS A 168 6.90 6.04 -1.16
CA LYS A 168 7.22 7.01 -0.12
C LYS A 168 6.77 6.53 1.26
N ARG A 169 5.55 6.00 1.38
CA ARG A 169 5.05 5.43 2.65
C ARG A 169 5.86 4.23 3.10
N ARG A 170 6.28 3.35 2.18
CA ARG A 170 7.19 2.24 2.49
C ARG A 170 8.49 2.75 3.10
N SER A 171 9.11 3.76 2.51
CA SER A 171 10.35 4.36 3.02
C SER A 171 10.18 5.01 4.42
N GLU A 172 9.04 5.64 4.67
CA GLU A 172 8.68 6.16 6.01
C GLU A 172 8.54 5.03 7.04
N LEU A 173 7.91 3.91 6.68
CA LEU A 173 7.79 2.72 7.53
C LEU A 173 9.15 2.06 7.79
N GLU A 174 10.00 1.93 6.76
CA GLU A 174 11.38 1.44 6.90
C GLU A 174 12.20 2.33 7.85
N THR A 175 12.00 3.65 7.78
CA THR A 175 12.65 4.60 8.71
C THR A 175 12.15 4.39 10.14
N ALA A 176 10.86 4.18 10.35
CA ALA A 176 10.30 3.86 11.67
C ALA A 176 10.88 2.54 12.21
N LEU A 177 10.98 1.51 11.37
CA LEU A 177 11.59 0.23 11.73
C LEU A 177 13.07 0.40 12.14
N ALA A 178 13.85 1.16 11.35
CA ALA A 178 15.24 1.44 11.67
C ALA A 178 15.40 2.18 13.02
N ARG A 179 14.48 3.10 13.35
CA ARG A 179 14.45 3.76 14.67
C ARG A 179 14.19 2.76 15.80
N MET A 180 13.33 1.76 15.60
CA MET A 180 13.08 0.69 16.58
C MET A 180 14.28 -0.26 16.76
N ASP A 181 15.12 -0.39 15.74
CA ASP A 181 16.36 -1.16 15.79
C ASP A 181 17.53 -0.38 16.42
N SER A 182 17.35 0.92 16.68
CA SER A 182 18.38 1.75 17.31
C SER A 182 18.64 1.39 18.78
N PRO A 183 19.89 1.57 19.28
CA PRO A 183 20.19 1.41 20.71
C PRO A 183 19.36 2.32 21.62
N GLU A 184 18.99 3.50 21.12
CA GLU A 184 18.15 4.46 21.85
C GLU A 184 16.75 3.91 22.14
N ALA A 185 16.14 3.19 21.18
CA ALA A 185 14.84 2.57 21.39
C ALA A 185 14.88 1.48 22.47
N ALA A 186 15.95 0.68 22.51
CA ALA A 186 16.19 -0.28 23.58
C ALA A 186 16.34 0.41 24.95
N GLY A 187 17.08 1.53 25.00
CA GLY A 187 17.23 2.35 26.19
C GLY A 187 15.91 2.96 26.69
N ARG A 188 15.05 3.44 25.78
CA ARG A 188 13.69 3.92 26.10
C ARG A 188 12.83 2.81 26.70
N LEU A 189 12.78 1.63 26.06
CA LEU A 189 12.03 0.49 26.57
C LEU A 189 12.52 0.06 27.96
N ALA A 190 13.83 0.00 28.17
CA ALA A 190 14.43 -0.32 29.47
C ALA A 190 14.02 0.70 30.54
N SER A 191 14.02 1.99 30.20
CA SER A 191 13.60 3.07 31.09
C SER A 191 12.11 2.97 31.46
N VAL A 192 11.23 2.68 30.49
CA VAL A 192 9.79 2.48 30.74
C VAL A 192 9.55 1.25 31.61
N ARG A 193 10.25 0.14 31.36
CA ARG A 193 10.16 -1.08 32.20
C ARG A 193 10.62 -0.80 33.61
N LEU A 194 11.73 -0.09 33.77
CA LEU A 194 12.24 0.32 35.08
C LEU A 194 11.24 1.20 35.82
N GLN A 195 10.67 2.22 35.16
CA GLN A 195 9.64 3.07 35.76
C GLN A 195 8.43 2.25 36.22
N ARG A 196 7.94 1.34 35.37
CA ARG A 196 6.82 0.44 35.71
C ARG A 196 7.15 -0.45 36.91
N ASP A 197 8.35 -1.02 36.95
CA ASP A 197 8.79 -1.88 38.03
C ASP A 197 8.96 -1.10 39.34
N LEU A 198 9.48 0.13 39.27
CA LEU A 198 9.57 1.04 40.40
C LEU A 198 8.18 1.42 40.92
N THR A 199 7.25 1.82 40.06
CA THR A 199 5.86 2.13 40.46
C THR A 199 5.18 0.94 41.14
N ARG A 200 5.48 -0.30 40.73
CA ARG A 200 4.93 -1.51 41.35
C ARG A 200 5.59 -1.84 42.69
N ARG A 201 6.91 -1.66 42.83
CA ARG A 201 7.68 -2.09 44.00
C ARG A 201 7.76 -1.04 45.11
N VAL A 202 7.82 0.24 44.76
CA VAL A 202 7.97 1.35 45.72
C VAL A 202 6.85 1.39 46.77
N PRO A 203 5.56 1.20 46.45
CA PRO A 203 4.51 1.16 47.48
C PRO A 203 4.72 0.04 48.52
N GLY A 204 5.20 -1.13 48.07
CA GLY A 204 5.55 -2.25 48.96
C GLY A 204 6.75 -1.90 49.84
N LEU A 205 7.79 -1.30 49.27
CA LEU A 205 8.99 -0.87 50.00
C LEU A 205 8.68 0.22 51.03
N VAL A 206 7.84 1.20 50.72
CA VAL A 206 7.43 2.25 51.68
C VAL A 206 6.72 1.63 52.89
N THR A 207 5.88 0.62 52.65
CA THR A 207 5.18 -0.10 53.72
C THR A 207 6.16 -0.92 54.56
N GLU A 208 7.05 -1.70 53.92
CA GLU A 208 8.09 -2.49 54.60
C GLU A 208 9.04 -1.63 55.44
N PHE A 209 9.51 -0.49 54.90
CA PHE A 209 10.35 0.44 55.65
C PHE A 209 9.61 1.08 56.83
N GLY A 210 8.32 1.41 56.66
CA GLY A 210 7.49 1.93 57.75
C GLY A 210 7.32 0.91 58.88
N ASP A 211 7.14 -0.36 58.55
CA ASP A 211 7.01 -1.43 59.54
C ASP A 211 8.34 -1.76 60.22
N ALA A 212 9.44 -1.77 59.46
CA ALA A 212 10.79 -1.90 60.00
C ALA A 212 11.15 -0.75 60.97
N GLN A 213 10.78 0.49 60.63
CA GLN A 213 11.00 1.66 61.48
C GLN A 213 10.22 1.55 62.80
N LYS A 214 8.96 1.10 62.77
CA LYS A 214 8.15 0.85 63.98
C LYS A 214 8.79 -0.23 64.86
N ALA A 215 9.26 -1.33 64.26
CA ALA A 215 9.92 -2.41 64.99
C ALA A 215 11.22 -1.93 65.66
N ALA A 216 12.03 -1.14 64.96
CA ALA A 216 13.26 -0.56 65.50
C ALA A 216 12.98 0.43 66.65
N ALA A 217 11.97 1.30 66.52
CA ALA A 217 11.56 2.22 67.58
C ALA A 217 11.10 1.46 68.84
N ALA A 218 10.33 0.38 68.66
CA ALA A 218 9.90 -0.47 69.76
C ALA A 218 11.07 -1.19 70.46
N ALA A 219 12.08 -1.64 69.70
CA ALA A 219 13.29 -2.24 70.27
C ALA A 219 14.10 -1.21 71.08
N LEU A 220 14.27 0.00 70.56
CA LEU A 220 14.94 1.11 71.25
C LEU A 220 14.23 1.48 72.55
N ALA A 221 12.90 1.55 72.56
CA ALA A 221 12.12 1.80 73.77
C ALA A 221 12.35 0.72 74.84
N ARG A 222 12.39 -0.57 74.45
CA ARG A 222 12.70 -1.67 75.37
C ARG A 222 14.12 -1.54 75.94
N MET A 223 15.11 -1.25 75.09
CA MET A 223 16.50 -1.05 75.54
C MET A 223 16.63 0.11 76.53
N SER A 224 15.97 1.23 76.26
CA SER A 224 15.91 2.37 77.18
C SER A 224 15.26 2.00 78.52
N THR A 225 14.17 1.23 78.50
CA THR A 225 13.49 0.76 79.72
C THR A 225 14.41 -0.14 80.56
N VAL A 226 15.13 -1.06 79.91
CA VAL A 226 16.10 -1.94 80.57
C VAL A 226 17.27 -1.15 81.16
N ALA A 227 17.79 -0.16 80.43
CA ALA A 227 18.86 0.71 80.92
C ALA A 227 18.43 1.48 82.17
N ALA A 228 17.23 2.08 82.17
CA ALA A 228 16.68 2.78 83.33
C ALA A 228 16.46 1.85 84.55
N ALA A 229 16.00 0.62 84.32
CA ALA A 229 15.85 -0.37 85.38
C ALA A 229 17.20 -0.79 85.99
N LEU A 230 18.22 -1.01 85.16
CA LEU A 230 19.58 -1.33 85.61
C LEU A 230 20.21 -0.17 86.39
N GLU A 231 20.04 1.07 85.92
CA GLU A 231 20.47 2.26 86.66
C GLU A 231 19.77 2.37 88.02
N GLY A 232 18.45 2.13 88.06
CA GLY A 232 17.70 2.10 89.32
C GLY A 232 18.20 1.03 90.29
N MET A 233 18.61 -0.15 89.78
CA MET A 233 19.22 -1.20 90.60
C MET A 233 20.63 -0.86 91.09
N LEU A 234 21.40 -0.10 90.30
CA LEU A 234 22.74 0.35 90.67
C LEU A 234 22.71 1.48 91.71
N HIS A 235 21.71 2.37 91.66
CA HIS A 235 21.56 3.48 92.60
C HIS A 235 20.69 3.15 93.84
N GLY A 236 19.94 2.05 93.81
CA GLY A 236 19.11 1.56 94.92
C GLY A 236 19.83 0.62 95.92
N ARG A 237 21.12 0.35 95.74
CA ARG A 237 21.98 -0.36 96.70
C ARG A 237 22.93 0.65 97.39
N ALA A 238 22.37 1.46 98.27
CA ALA A 238 23.07 2.13 99.36
C ALA A 238 22.37 1.75 100.68
#